data_AF-A0A3D4W6C6-F1
#
_entry.id   AF-A0A3D4W6C6-F1
#
_cell.length_a   1.000
_cell.length_b   1.000
_cell.length_c   1.000
_cell.angle_alpha   90.00
_cell.angle_beta   90.00
_cell.angle_gamma   90.00
#
_symmetry.space_group_name_H-M   'P 1'
#
loop_
_entity.id
_entity.type
_entity.pdbx_description
1 polymer ?
#
loop_
_entity_poly.entity_id
_entity_poly.type
_entity_poly.pdbx_seq_one_letter_code
_entity_poly.pdbx_strand_id
1 'polypeptide(L)' 'ELTARQLSKRGGSLSCTDLGARCLIGGEAKLYLTGEINIT' A
#
# COMPACT_ATOMS: atom_id res chain seq x y z
N GLU A 1 17.63 1.61 -2.66
CA GLU A 1 16.34 1.30 -2.00
C GLU A 1 16.01 2.43 -1.03
N LEU A 2 14.76 2.87 -1.00
CA LEU A 2 14.27 4.00 -0.20
C LEU A 2 13.06 3.55 0.61
N THR A 3 12.95 4.03 1.85
CA THR A 3 11.75 3.85 2.67
C THR A 3 11.01 5.17 2.79
N ALA A 4 9.69 5.14 2.65
CA ALA A 4 8.84 6.32 2.77
C ALA A 4 7.74 6.10 3.80
N ARG A 5 7.43 7.14 4.57
CA ARG A 5 6.33 7.16 5.54
C ARG A 5 5.27 8.16 5.09
N GLN A 6 4.08 7.67 4.77
CA GLN A 6 2.91 8.51 4.53
C GLN A 6 2.35 8.99 5.86
N LEU A 7 2.31 10.31 6.07
CA LEU A 7 1.95 10.96 7.34
C LEU A 7 0.45 11.31 7.46
N SER A 8 -0.42 10.62 6.72
CA SER A 8 -1.87 10.76 6.93
C SER A 8 -2.27 10.27 8.33
N LYS A 9 -3.47 10.61 8.80
CA LYS A 9 -4.00 10.11 10.09
C LYS A 9 -3.96 8.57 10.20
N ARG A 10 -4.07 7.85 9.08
CA ARG A 10 -4.02 6.38 9.03
C ARG A 10 -2.60 5.83 8.93
N GLY A 11 -1.64 6.65 8.53
CA GLY A 11 -0.27 6.23 8.26
C GLY A 11 -0.13 5.32 7.03
N GLY A 12 1.10 5.00 6.67
CA GLY A 12 1.45 4.01 5.66
C GLY A 12 2.96 3.95 5.48
N SER A 13 3.53 2.75 5.46
CA SER A 13 4.95 2.54 5.15
C SER A 13 5.08 1.99 3.73
N LEU A 14 6.00 2.54 2.95
CA LEU A 14 6.26 2.14 1.57
C LEU A 14 7.74 1.80 1.40
N SER A 15 8.03 0.74 0.65
CA SER A 15 9.36 0.48 0.08
C SER A 15 9.36 0.94 -1.38
N CYS A 16 10.38 1.71 -1.75
CA CYS A 16 10.49 2.34 -3.07
C CYS A 16 11.84 2.00 -3.71
N THR A 17 11.82 1.62 -4.98
CA THR A 17 13.03 1.41 -5.78
C THR A 17 12.95 2.23 -7.06
N ASP A 18 13.96 3.08 -7.28
CA ASP A 18 14.13 3.80 -8.54
C ASP A 18 14.61 2.83 -9.63
N LEU A 19 13.88 2.76 -10.74
CA LEU A 19 14.20 1.96 -11.92
C LEU A 19 14.48 2.86 -13.15
N GLY A 20 14.81 4.13 -12.93
CA GLY A 20 15.07 5.13 -13.96
C GLY A 20 13.78 5.74 -14.50
N ALA A 21 13.18 5.16 -15.54
CA ALA A 21 11.98 5.71 -16.18
C ALA A 21 10.67 5.49 -15.39
N ARG A 22 10.74 4.66 -14.35
CA ARG A 22 9.65 4.26 -13.45
C ARG A 22 10.19 3.99 -12.05
N CYS A 23 9.31 3.96 -11.07
CA CYS A 23 9.61 3.54 -9.70
C CYS A 23 8.75 2.34 -9.32
N LEU A 24 9.34 1.36 -8.64
CA LEU A 24 8.61 0.30 -7.96
C LEU A 24 8.17 0.81 -6.59
N ILE A 25 6.90 0.60 -6.23
CA ILE A 25 6.32 0.96 -4.94
C ILE A 25 5.67 -0.28 -4.32
N GLY A 26 6.09 -0.65 -3.12
CA GLY A 26 5.57 -1.79 -2.37
C GLY A 26 5.07 -1.39 -0.97
N GLY A 27 4.11 -2.15 -0.44
CA GLY A 27 3.57 -1.99 0.90
C GLY A 27 2.83 -3.24 1.37
N GLU A 28 2.54 -3.32 2.66
CA GLU A 28 1.84 -4.46 3.26
C GLU A 28 0.32 -4.24 3.26
N ALA A 29 -0.44 -5.28 2.93
CA ALA A 29 -1.89 -5.30 3.03
C ALA A 29 -2.36 -6.03 4.29
N LYS A 30 -3.47 -5.57 4.88
CA LYS A 30 -4.15 -6.27 5.98
C LYS A 30 -5.60 -6.53 5.60
N LEU A 31 -6.01 -7.79 5.70
CA LEU A 31 -7.40 -8.18 5.56
C LEU A 31 -8.17 -7.69 6.80
N TYR A 32 -9.15 -6.83 6.59
CA TYR A 32 -10.02 -6.36 7.67
C TYR A 32 -11.20 -7.28 7.91
N LEU A 33 -11.87 -7.69 6.82
CA LEU A 33 -13.07 -8.51 6.86
C LEU A 33 -13.20 -9.31 5.57
N THR A 34 -13.79 -10.51 5.69
CA THR A 34 -14.25 -11.35 4.58
C THR A 34 -15.75 -11.55 4.73
N GLY A 35 -16.51 -11.48 3.63
CA GLY A 35 -17.95 -11.65 3.64
C GLY A 35 -18.56 -11.69 2.24
N GLU A 36 -19.89 -11.67 2.17
CA GLU A 36 -20.67 -11.79 0.94
C GLU A 36 -21.51 -10.53 0.70
N ILE A 37 -21.73 -10.19 -0.58
CA ILE A 37 -22.64 -9.11 -1.00
C ILE A 37 -23.84 -9.78 -1.68
N ASN A 38 -25.03 -9.58 -1.11
CA ASN A 38 -26.28 -10.11 -1.67
C ASN A 38 -26.98 -9.03 -2.50
N ILE A 39 -27.32 -9.34 -3.76
CA ILE A 39 -28.07 -8.44 -4.65
C ILE A 39 -29.44 -9.09 -4.88
N THR A 40 -30.53 -8.43 -4.45
CA THR A 40 -31.92 -8.88 -4.62
C THR A 40 -32.52 -8.44 -5.93
#